data_AF-A0A1H0NEF6-F1
#
_entry.id   AF-A0A1H0NEF6-F1
#
_cell.length_a   1.000
_cell.length_b   1.000
_cell.length_c   1.000
_cell.angle_alpha   90.00
_cell.angle_beta   90.00
_cell.angle_gamma   90.00
#
_symmetry.space_group_name_H-M   'P 1'
#
loop_
_entity.id
_entity.type
_entity.pdbx_description
1 polymer ?
#
loop_
_entity_poly.entity_id
_entity_poly.type
_entity_poly.pdbx_seq_one_letter_code
_entity_poly.pdbx_strand_id
1 'polypeptide(L)'
;MTTRFNIAGRIAIVAGLAAAAGAAMSGAAAAQQQVPAEWFKVCSPQGDNNICNTQYTMIADTRQLITAVNLINVSGKVNQKVLQAVVPTGRVIPAGVQLQIDENKPQALNYSVCFPDRCIAEVELSDAIVASMKKGKMLKVTSVNFQRQPNPISVSLTGFTQAYDGPARAEPELAQRQQQLNEALQSQAEARRQKFEDAQNKAKQTAAQ
;
A
#
# COMPACT_ATOMS: atom_id res chain seq x y z
N MET A 1 -41.88 -5.64 -73.37
CA MET A 1 -40.77 -6.33 -72.67
C MET A 1 -41.17 -6.48 -71.20
N THR A 2 -42.09 -7.38 -70.82
CA THR A 2 -41.89 -8.81 -70.52
C THR A 2 -40.64 -9.12 -69.71
N THR A 3 -40.80 -9.36 -68.40
CA THR A 3 -40.24 -10.56 -67.79
C THR A 3 -41.12 -11.00 -66.61
N ARG A 4 -41.63 -12.23 -66.73
CA ARG A 4 -42.27 -13.01 -65.66
C ARG A 4 -41.18 -13.75 -64.90
N PHE A 5 -41.28 -13.85 -63.58
CA PHE A 5 -40.70 -14.97 -62.83
C PHE A 5 -41.69 -15.42 -61.76
N ASN A 6 -42.22 -16.63 -61.95
CA ASN A 6 -43.04 -17.39 -61.02
C ASN A 6 -42.13 -18.49 -60.45
N ILE A 7 -41.84 -18.50 -59.15
CA ILE A 7 -41.54 -19.74 -58.42
C ILE A 7 -42.24 -19.65 -57.07
N ALA A 8 -43.22 -20.53 -56.90
CA ALA A 8 -43.84 -20.86 -55.64
C ALA A 8 -42.87 -21.69 -54.78
N GLY A 9 -42.77 -21.37 -53.50
CA GLY A 9 -42.05 -22.17 -52.52
C GLY A 9 -42.44 -21.75 -51.11
N ARG A 10 -43.43 -22.43 -50.53
CA ARG A 10 -43.84 -22.28 -49.13
C ARG A 10 -42.71 -22.78 -48.21
N ILE A 11 -42.18 -21.94 -47.33
CA ILE A 11 -41.51 -22.39 -46.10
C ILE A 11 -41.94 -21.46 -44.94
N ALA A 12 -42.14 -22.11 -43.81
CA ALA A 12 -42.96 -21.74 -42.68
C ALA A 12 -42.44 -20.58 -41.81
N ILE A 13 -43.39 -19.99 -41.08
CA ILE A 13 -43.21 -19.12 -39.93
C ILE A 13 -42.44 -19.87 -38.85
N VAL A 14 -41.32 -19.29 -38.38
CA VAL A 14 -40.86 -19.48 -37.00
C VAL A 14 -40.63 -18.10 -36.40
N ALA A 15 -41.52 -17.76 -35.47
CA ALA A 15 -41.34 -16.67 -34.53
C ALA A 15 -40.21 -17.03 -33.54
N GLY A 16 -39.33 -16.08 -33.26
CA GLY A 16 -38.30 -16.24 -32.24
C GLY A 16 -37.61 -14.91 -31.93
N LEU A 17 -38.04 -14.25 -30.86
CA LEU A 17 -37.31 -13.19 -30.19
C LEU A 17 -35.95 -13.71 -29.70
N ALA A 18 -34.87 -12.95 -29.90
CA ALA A 18 -33.85 -12.74 -28.87
C ALA A 18 -32.87 -11.63 -29.31
N ALA A 19 -33.07 -10.45 -28.72
CA ALA A 19 -32.02 -9.46 -28.57
C ALA A 19 -30.97 -9.98 -27.58
N ALA A 20 -29.68 -9.81 -27.90
CA ALA A 20 -28.66 -9.27 -27.00
C ALA A 20 -27.28 -9.49 -27.63
N ALA A 21 -26.68 -8.39 -28.10
CA ALA A 21 -25.25 -8.33 -28.38
C ALA A 21 -24.48 -8.62 -27.08
N GLY A 22 -23.84 -9.78 -27.02
CA GLY A 22 -22.90 -10.12 -25.95
C GLY A 22 -21.59 -9.35 -26.15
N ALA A 23 -21.53 -8.12 -25.67
CA ALA A 23 -20.27 -7.44 -25.43
C ALA A 23 -19.63 -8.08 -24.18
N ALA A 24 -18.76 -9.06 -24.38
CA ALA A 24 -17.86 -9.55 -23.35
C ALA A 24 -16.87 -8.43 -23.01
N MET A 25 -17.19 -7.61 -22.00
CA MET A 25 -16.22 -6.75 -21.35
C MET A 25 -15.30 -7.65 -20.53
N SER A 26 -14.17 -8.04 -21.12
CA SER A 26 -13.01 -8.52 -20.38
C SER A 26 -12.56 -7.40 -19.45
N GLY A 27 -12.87 -7.54 -18.16
CA GLY A 27 -12.26 -6.73 -17.11
C GLY A 27 -10.77 -7.04 -17.07
N ALA A 28 -9.98 -6.24 -17.79
CA ALA A 28 -8.55 -6.19 -17.59
C ALA A 28 -8.34 -5.71 -16.15
N ALA A 29 -7.94 -6.62 -15.27
CA ALA A 29 -7.38 -6.25 -13.98
C ALA A 29 -6.17 -5.35 -14.28
N ALA A 30 -6.33 -4.05 -14.03
CA ALA A 30 -5.22 -3.11 -14.15
C ALA A 30 -4.13 -3.58 -13.18
N ALA A 31 -3.01 -4.06 -13.74
CA ALA A 31 -1.80 -4.27 -12.99
C ALA A 31 -1.30 -2.89 -12.55
N GLN A 32 -1.77 -2.45 -11.40
CA GLN A 32 -1.48 -1.15 -10.80
C GLN A 32 -0.04 -1.15 -10.28
N GLN A 33 0.74 -0.15 -10.68
CA GLN A 33 2.18 -0.14 -10.48
C GLN A 33 2.50 0.36 -9.08
N GLN A 34 2.39 -0.55 -8.11
CA GLN A 34 2.61 -0.31 -6.69
C GLN A 34 3.99 0.32 -6.43
N VAL A 35 4.00 1.42 -5.67
CA VAL A 35 5.22 1.91 -5.00
C VAL A 35 5.83 0.71 -4.25
N PRO A 36 7.16 0.45 -4.36
CA PRO A 36 7.76 -0.70 -3.71
C PRO A 36 7.50 -0.66 -2.22
N ALA A 37 6.64 -1.56 -1.74
CA ALA A 37 6.37 -1.73 -0.33
C ALA A 37 7.44 -2.65 0.24
N GLU A 38 8.05 -2.23 1.34
CA GLU A 38 9.15 -2.92 1.99
C GLU A 38 8.92 -2.95 3.51
N TRP A 39 9.52 -3.93 4.17
CA TRP A 39 9.52 -3.99 5.62
C TRP A 39 10.57 -3.05 6.18
N PHE A 40 10.19 -2.26 7.18
CA PHE A 40 11.13 -1.47 7.96
C PHE A 40 10.65 -1.31 9.40
N LYS A 41 11.58 -1.06 10.31
CA LYS A 41 11.30 -0.79 11.72
C LYS A 41 11.47 0.69 12.01
N VAL A 42 10.58 1.28 12.79
CA VAL A 42 10.76 2.61 13.37
C VAL A 42 10.62 2.48 14.87
N CYS A 43 11.49 3.14 15.63
CA CYS A 43 11.38 3.21 17.08
C CYS A 43 11.32 4.67 17.52
N SER A 44 10.53 4.94 18.55
CA SER A 44 10.45 6.27 19.15
C SER A 44 10.22 6.16 20.67
N PRO A 45 10.95 6.93 21.49
CA PRO A 45 10.67 7.04 22.91
C PRO A 45 9.33 7.77 23.15
N GLN A 46 8.57 7.32 24.14
CA GLN A 46 7.32 7.93 24.59
C GLN A 46 7.24 7.87 26.11
N GLY A 47 7.63 8.96 26.78
CA GLY A 47 7.78 9.00 28.23
C GLY A 47 8.78 7.94 28.70
N ASP A 48 8.37 7.09 29.64
CA ASP A 48 9.17 5.98 30.17
C ASP A 48 9.14 4.72 29.30
N ASN A 49 8.49 4.77 28.13
CA ASN A 49 8.37 3.65 27.20
C ASN A 49 9.17 3.90 25.92
N ASN A 50 9.57 2.83 25.26
CA ASN A 50 10.08 2.83 23.90
C ASN A 50 9.14 2.01 23.01
N ILE A 51 8.64 2.62 21.93
CA ILE A 51 7.71 2.00 21.00
C ILE A 51 8.44 1.73 19.70
N CYS A 52 8.53 0.46 19.33
CA CYS A 52 9.09 0.02 18.05
C CYS A 52 7.98 -0.60 17.20
N ASN A 53 7.78 -0.08 15.99
CA ASN A 53 6.87 -0.63 14.99
C ASN A 53 7.65 -1.18 13.80
N THR A 54 7.57 -2.49 13.56
CA THR A 54 8.01 -3.09 12.29
C THR A 54 6.80 -3.16 11.36
N GLN A 55 6.87 -2.44 10.24
CA GLN A 55 5.70 -2.15 9.43
C GLN A 55 5.92 -2.41 7.94
N TYR A 56 4.82 -2.70 7.27
CA TYR A 56 4.69 -2.83 5.82
C TYR A 56 3.38 -2.19 5.39
N THR A 57 3.42 -1.29 4.40
CA THR A 57 2.24 -0.55 3.95
C THR A 57 2.14 -0.60 2.44
N MET A 58 0.97 -1.02 1.93
CA MET A 58 0.64 -1.00 0.52
C MET A 58 -0.34 0.13 0.23
N ILE A 59 0.02 0.98 -0.72
CA ILE A 59 -0.80 2.10 -1.18
C ILE A 59 -0.99 1.92 -2.68
N ALA A 60 -2.21 2.14 -3.16
CA ALA A 60 -2.53 2.16 -4.58
C ALA A 60 -2.01 3.45 -5.23
N ASP A 61 -1.90 3.45 -6.56
CA ASP A 61 -1.48 4.63 -7.34
C ASP A 61 -2.39 5.85 -7.09
N THR A 62 -3.66 5.59 -6.71
CA THR A 62 -4.65 6.59 -6.30
C THR A 62 -4.41 7.17 -4.90
N ARG A 63 -3.28 6.87 -4.25
CA ARG A 63 -2.92 7.25 -2.87
C ARG A 63 -3.85 6.66 -1.80
N GLN A 64 -4.65 5.66 -2.14
CA GLN A 64 -5.53 4.97 -1.20
C GLN A 64 -4.80 3.80 -0.53
N LEU A 65 -5.05 3.63 0.77
CA LEU A 65 -4.55 2.47 1.51
C LEU A 65 -5.13 1.18 0.92
N ILE A 66 -4.27 0.21 0.59
CA ILE A 66 -4.70 -1.15 0.25
C ILE A 66 -4.70 -2.00 1.52
N THR A 67 -3.58 -2.02 2.24
CA THR A 67 -3.45 -2.63 3.56
C THR A 67 -2.17 -2.15 4.25
N ALA A 68 -2.09 -2.27 5.56
CA ALA A 68 -0.83 -2.19 6.29
C ALA A 68 -0.78 -3.28 7.37
N VAL A 69 0.43 -3.74 7.69
CA VAL A 69 0.69 -4.68 8.77
C VAL A 69 1.71 -4.03 9.71
N ASN A 70 1.39 -3.98 11.00
CA ASN A 70 2.22 -3.36 12.03
C ASN A 70 2.50 -4.36 13.14
N LEU A 71 3.76 -4.51 13.51
CA LEU A 71 4.21 -5.27 14.67
C LEU A 71 4.76 -4.28 15.68
N ILE A 72 3.92 -3.91 16.64
CA ILE A 72 4.20 -2.89 17.63
C ILE A 72 4.70 -3.58 18.89
N ASN A 73 5.93 -3.27 19.29
CA ASN A 73 6.52 -3.67 20.56
C ASN A 73 6.70 -2.42 21.43
N VAL A 74 5.97 -2.36 22.54
CA VAL A 74 6.14 -1.37 23.60
C VAL A 74 6.95 -2.00 24.71
N SER A 75 8.01 -1.31 25.15
CA SER A 75 8.90 -1.75 26.22
C SER A 75 9.17 -0.60 27.18
N GLY A 76 9.47 -0.89 28.45
CA GLY A 76 9.71 0.11 29.49
C GLY A 76 8.78 -0.08 30.67
N LYS A 77 8.07 0.97 31.07
CA LYS A 77 7.06 0.93 32.14
C LYS A 77 5.89 0.01 31.81
N VAL A 78 5.46 -0.02 30.55
CA VAL A 78 4.46 -0.94 30.02
C VAL A 78 5.13 -1.86 28.99
N ASN A 79 4.81 -3.14 29.05
CA ASN A 79 5.29 -4.13 28.09
C ASN A 79 4.09 -4.70 27.34
N GLN A 80 4.03 -4.46 26.05
CA GLN A 80 2.92 -4.90 25.20
C GLN A 80 3.44 -5.21 23.80
N LYS A 81 2.97 -6.30 23.21
CA LYS A 81 3.26 -6.64 21.81
C LYS A 81 1.95 -6.83 21.06
N VAL A 82 1.76 -6.08 19.99
CA VAL A 82 0.51 -6.09 19.19
C VAL A 82 0.83 -6.29 17.73
N LEU A 83 0.07 -7.18 17.09
CA LEU A 83 0.03 -7.33 15.65
C LEU A 83 -1.25 -6.65 15.15
N GLN A 84 -1.10 -5.69 14.25
CA GLN A 84 -2.22 -5.00 13.64
C GLN A 84 -2.26 -5.27 12.14
N ALA A 85 -3.46 -5.52 11.63
CA ALA A 85 -3.81 -5.46 10.22
C ALA A 85 -4.71 -4.24 9.99
N VAL A 86 -4.26 -3.34 9.13
CA VAL A 86 -5.00 -2.15 8.72
C VAL A 86 -5.60 -2.41 7.36
N VAL A 87 -6.90 -2.17 7.23
CA VAL A 87 -7.66 -2.39 6.00
C VAL A 87 -8.53 -1.15 5.69
N PRO A 88 -8.99 -0.96 4.44
CA PRO A 88 -9.94 0.10 4.11
C PRO A 88 -11.23 -0.03 4.91
N THR A 89 -12.01 1.05 4.97
CA THR A 89 -13.36 1.05 5.55
C THR A 89 -14.36 0.20 4.73
N GLY A 90 -15.61 0.12 5.20
CA GLY A 90 -16.65 -0.68 4.52
C GLY A 90 -16.48 -2.19 4.72
N ARG A 91 -15.97 -2.60 5.90
CA ARG A 91 -15.77 -4.01 6.27
C ARG A 91 -16.83 -4.50 7.25
N VAL A 92 -17.09 -5.80 7.20
CA VAL A 92 -18.00 -6.47 8.13
C VAL A 92 -17.27 -6.68 9.45
N ILE A 93 -17.60 -5.87 10.45
CA ILE A 93 -16.93 -5.87 11.76
C ILE A 93 -16.93 -7.26 12.43
N PRO A 94 -18.06 -7.99 12.51
CA PRO A 94 -18.06 -9.30 13.17
C PRO A 94 -17.19 -10.37 12.50
N ALA A 95 -16.84 -10.20 11.22
CA ALA A 95 -15.99 -11.14 10.49
C ALA A 95 -14.49 -10.97 10.81
N GLY A 96 -14.10 -9.82 11.38
CA GLY A 96 -12.70 -9.50 11.67
C GLY A 96 -11.82 -9.41 10.43
N VAL A 97 -10.53 -9.67 10.63
CA VAL A 97 -9.52 -9.85 9.59
C VAL A 97 -8.81 -11.18 9.83
N GLN A 98 -8.56 -11.94 8.77
CA GLN A 98 -7.80 -13.19 8.83
C GLN A 98 -6.38 -12.96 8.33
N LEU A 99 -5.38 -13.30 9.13
CA LEU A 99 -3.97 -13.33 8.75
C LEU A 99 -3.53 -14.76 8.53
N GLN A 100 -3.00 -15.06 7.36
CA GLN A 100 -2.49 -16.39 7.02
C GLN A 100 -1.06 -16.28 6.49
N ILE A 101 -0.11 -16.94 7.16
CA ILE A 101 1.29 -17.00 6.71
C ILE A 101 1.43 -18.26 5.86
N ASP A 102 1.76 -18.08 4.58
CA ASP A 102 1.80 -19.14 3.57
C ASP A 102 0.52 -20.01 3.59
N GLU A 103 0.65 -21.30 3.89
CA GLU A 103 -0.47 -22.26 3.98
C GLU A 103 -0.83 -22.62 5.42
N ASN A 104 -0.29 -21.90 6.41
CA ASN A 104 -0.58 -22.16 7.82
C ASN A 104 -2.06 -21.88 8.15
N LYS A 105 -2.49 -22.31 9.34
CA LYS A 105 -3.82 -22.00 9.85
C LYS A 105 -3.99 -20.46 9.94
N PRO A 106 -5.10 -19.90 9.43
CA PRO A 106 -5.39 -18.48 9.59
C PRO A 106 -5.57 -18.08 11.06
N GLN A 107 -5.02 -16.92 11.42
CA GLN A 107 -5.20 -16.24 12.69
C GLN A 107 -6.26 -15.16 12.54
N ALA A 108 -7.29 -15.20 13.38
CA ALA A 108 -8.33 -14.19 13.41
C ALA A 108 -7.90 -12.98 14.24
N LEU A 109 -8.10 -11.78 13.70
CA LEU A 109 -7.91 -10.49 14.35
C LEU A 109 -9.27 -9.81 14.49
N ASN A 110 -9.53 -9.23 15.66
CA ASN A 110 -10.75 -8.48 15.92
C ASN A 110 -10.51 -6.99 15.65
N TYR A 111 -11.51 -6.29 15.11
CA TYR A 111 -11.41 -4.84 14.95
C TYR A 111 -11.35 -4.16 16.32
N SER A 112 -10.30 -3.37 16.54
CA SER A 112 -10.16 -2.52 17.73
C SER A 112 -10.76 -1.14 17.50
N VAL A 113 -10.56 -0.57 16.31
CA VAL A 113 -11.04 0.77 15.96
C VAL A 113 -11.21 0.94 14.45
N CYS A 114 -12.21 1.72 14.05
CA CYS A 114 -12.36 2.19 12.68
C CYS A 114 -12.38 3.73 12.65
N PHE A 115 -11.53 4.29 11.81
CA PHE A 115 -11.47 5.70 11.43
C PHE A 115 -12.16 5.91 10.06
N PRO A 116 -12.42 7.16 9.65
CA PRO A 116 -13.04 7.44 8.35
C PRO A 116 -12.28 6.87 7.14
N ASP A 117 -10.96 6.75 7.24
CA ASP A 117 -10.06 6.31 6.16
C ASP A 117 -9.63 4.83 6.28
N ARG A 118 -9.72 4.23 7.47
CA ARG A 118 -9.20 2.87 7.73
C ARG A 118 -9.84 2.18 8.92
N CYS A 119 -9.86 0.85 8.90
CA CYS A 119 -10.16 0.01 10.05
C CYS A 119 -8.90 -0.73 10.51
N ILE A 120 -8.70 -0.83 11.81
CA ILE A 120 -7.58 -1.51 12.45
C ILE A 120 -8.14 -2.74 13.17
N ALA A 121 -7.63 -3.90 12.80
CA ALA A 121 -7.84 -5.15 13.51
C ALA A 121 -6.54 -5.58 14.16
N GLU A 122 -6.62 -6.14 15.37
CA GLU A 122 -5.44 -6.46 16.14
C GLU A 122 -5.57 -7.74 16.95
N VAL A 123 -4.41 -8.28 17.32
CA VAL A 123 -4.24 -9.40 18.24
C VAL A 123 -2.91 -9.25 18.98
N GLU A 124 -2.75 -9.95 20.09
CA GLU A 124 -1.46 -10.07 20.75
C GLU A 124 -0.42 -10.66 19.79
N LEU A 125 0.74 -10.01 19.70
CA LEU A 125 1.86 -10.50 18.91
C LEU A 125 2.65 -11.53 19.72
N SER A 126 2.42 -12.81 19.42
CA SER A 126 3.18 -13.91 20.02
C SER A 126 4.49 -14.18 19.29
N ASP A 127 5.46 -14.73 20.02
CA ASP A 127 6.75 -15.14 19.44
C ASP A 127 6.57 -16.23 18.36
N ALA A 128 5.51 -17.04 18.44
CA ALA A 128 5.17 -18.02 17.42
C ALA A 128 4.76 -17.36 16.10
N ILE A 129 4.00 -16.27 16.14
CA ILE A 129 3.65 -15.51 14.93
C ILE A 129 4.90 -14.89 14.31
N VAL A 130 5.75 -14.26 15.12
CA VAL A 130 7.03 -13.69 14.67
C VAL A 130 7.89 -14.77 14.02
N ALA A 131 8.06 -15.93 14.66
CA ALA A 131 8.84 -17.04 14.12
C ALA A 131 8.25 -17.56 12.80
N SER A 132 6.93 -17.63 12.67
CA SER A 132 6.26 -18.01 11.43
C SER A 132 6.51 -16.98 10.33
N MET A 133 6.43 -15.68 10.63
CA MET A 133 6.69 -14.62 9.65
C MET A 133 8.15 -14.60 9.19
N LYS A 134 9.11 -14.88 10.09
CA LYS A 134 10.54 -14.95 9.74
C LYS A 134 10.87 -16.08 8.77
N LYS A 135 10.15 -17.20 8.86
CA LYS A 135 10.34 -18.39 8.01
C LYS A 135 9.50 -18.34 6.74
N GLY A 136 8.38 -17.62 6.78
CA GLY A 136 7.41 -17.60 5.71
C GLY A 136 7.81 -16.72 4.54
N LYS A 137 7.09 -16.86 3.43
CA LYS A 137 7.33 -16.09 2.20
C LYS A 137 6.25 -15.05 1.96
N MET A 138 5.00 -15.40 2.26
CA MET A 138 3.84 -14.56 2.02
C MET A 138 2.94 -14.49 3.26
N LEU A 139 2.40 -13.31 3.52
CA LEU A 139 1.32 -13.08 4.48
C LEU A 139 0.07 -12.65 3.72
N LYS A 140 -1.00 -13.43 3.83
CA LYS A 140 -2.31 -13.09 3.27
C LYS A 140 -3.19 -12.42 4.32
N VAL A 141 -3.59 -11.19 4.05
CA VAL A 141 -4.49 -10.38 4.86
C VAL A 141 -5.87 -10.41 4.22
N THR A 142 -6.84 -11.08 4.85
CA THR A 142 -8.19 -11.22 4.28
C THR A 142 -9.20 -10.48 5.14
N SER A 143 -9.83 -9.46 4.57
CA SER A 143 -10.98 -8.76 5.16
C SER A 143 -12.26 -9.11 4.41
N VAL A 144 -13.42 -8.87 5.00
CA VAL A 144 -14.72 -9.09 4.35
C VAL A 144 -15.37 -7.74 4.07
N ASN A 145 -15.72 -7.46 2.80
CA ASN A 145 -16.37 -6.21 2.41
C ASN A 145 -17.86 -6.18 2.79
N PHE A 146 -18.51 -5.02 2.63
CA PHE A 146 -19.93 -4.84 2.95
C PHE A 146 -20.90 -5.74 2.16
N GLN A 147 -20.46 -6.29 1.02
CA GLN A 147 -21.21 -7.29 0.23
C GLN A 147 -20.96 -8.73 0.72
N ARG A 148 -20.28 -8.90 1.87
CA ARG A 148 -19.88 -10.19 2.45
C ARG A 148 -18.92 -11.00 1.58
N GLN A 149 -18.18 -10.36 0.69
CA GLN A 149 -17.16 -10.99 -0.12
C GLN A 149 -15.78 -10.90 0.56
N PRO A 150 -15.01 -11.99 0.62
CA PRO A 150 -13.64 -11.95 1.11
C PRO A 150 -12.75 -11.18 0.13
N ASN A 151 -11.82 -10.40 0.67
CA ASN A 151 -10.86 -9.59 -0.06
C ASN A 151 -9.44 -9.94 0.42
N PRO A 152 -8.79 -10.96 -0.16
CA PRO A 152 -7.45 -11.38 0.21
C PRO A 152 -6.39 -10.49 -0.44
N ILE A 153 -5.52 -9.91 0.38
CA ILE A 153 -4.35 -9.13 -0.06
C ILE A 153 -3.09 -9.86 0.34
N SER A 154 -2.16 -10.03 -0.60
CA SER A 154 -0.90 -10.73 -0.35
C SER A 154 0.22 -9.72 -0.08
N VAL A 155 0.89 -9.88 1.06
CA VAL A 155 2.05 -9.11 1.51
C VAL A 155 3.27 -10.02 1.44
N SER A 156 4.34 -9.58 0.78
CA SER A 156 5.60 -10.31 0.78
C SER A 156 6.25 -10.25 2.16
N LEU A 157 6.82 -11.35 2.64
CA LEU A 157 7.64 -11.41 3.86
C LEU A 157 9.13 -11.23 3.58
N THR A 158 9.51 -11.00 2.32
CA THR A 158 10.89 -10.65 1.96
C THR A 158 11.35 -9.41 2.71
N GLY A 159 12.48 -9.51 3.42
CA GLY A 159 13.03 -8.42 4.22
C GLY A 159 12.43 -8.30 5.63
N PHE A 160 11.38 -9.05 5.97
CA PHE A 160 10.75 -9.00 7.29
C PHE A 160 11.73 -9.29 8.42
N THR A 161 12.48 -10.40 8.34
CA THR A 161 13.45 -10.79 9.38
C THR A 161 14.50 -9.72 9.60
N GLN A 162 15.04 -9.15 8.52
CA GLN A 162 16.03 -8.09 8.60
C GLN A 162 15.45 -6.84 9.26
N ALA A 163 14.23 -6.44 8.90
CA ALA A 163 13.57 -5.29 9.51
C ALA A 163 13.24 -5.54 10.99
N TYR A 164 12.70 -6.72 11.32
CA TYR A 164 12.24 -7.06 12.67
C TYR A 164 13.39 -7.30 13.66
N ASP A 165 14.51 -7.88 13.23
CA ASP A 165 15.67 -8.11 14.10
C ASP A 165 16.72 -6.99 14.01
N GLY A 166 16.76 -6.29 12.88
CA GLY A 166 17.72 -5.21 12.63
C GLY A 166 17.42 -3.92 13.41
N PRO A 167 18.31 -2.92 13.27
CA PRO A 167 18.08 -1.62 13.87
C PRO A 167 16.81 -0.98 13.29
N ALA A 168 16.21 -0.06 14.05
CA ALA A 168 15.24 0.84 13.47
C ALA A 168 15.86 1.55 12.26
N ARG A 169 15.07 1.79 11.21
CA ARG A 169 15.45 2.61 10.06
C ARG A 169 16.00 3.91 10.61
N ALA A 170 17.26 4.10 10.28
CA ALA A 170 18.16 4.70 11.22
C ALA A 170 17.98 6.23 11.22
N GLU A 171 17.92 6.83 12.40
CA GLU A 171 18.26 8.25 12.61
C GLU A 171 19.47 8.71 11.78
N PRO A 172 20.54 7.91 11.54
CA PRO A 172 21.60 8.30 10.64
C PRO A 172 21.21 8.43 9.16
N GLU A 173 20.21 7.71 8.63
CA GLU A 173 19.69 7.98 7.28
C GLU A 173 19.00 9.35 7.25
N LEU A 174 18.23 9.69 8.30
CA LEU A 174 17.60 11.00 8.45
C LEU A 174 18.63 12.11 8.64
N ALA A 175 19.67 11.89 9.44
CA ALA A 175 20.77 12.83 9.65
C ALA A 175 21.58 13.04 8.37
N GLN A 176 21.88 11.97 7.63
CA GLN A 176 22.54 12.05 6.32
C GLN A 176 21.67 12.77 5.30
N ARG A 177 20.37 12.45 5.23
CA ARG A 177 19.39 13.13 4.37
C ARG A 177 19.32 14.62 4.71
N GLN A 178 19.28 14.96 5.99
CA GLN A 178 19.23 16.33 6.48
C GLN A 178 20.52 17.09 6.16
N GLN A 179 21.68 16.45 6.32
CA GLN A 179 22.97 17.03 5.96
C GLN A 179 23.05 17.28 4.44
N GLN A 180 22.70 16.30 3.62
CA GLN A 180 22.64 16.44 2.16
C GLN A 180 21.69 17.56 1.73
N LEU A 181 20.53 17.68 2.38
CA LEU A 181 19.58 18.78 2.14
C LEU A 181 20.22 20.14 2.48
N ASN A 182 20.91 20.25 3.61
CA ASN A 182 21.56 21.49 4.02
C ASN A 182 22.69 21.89 3.06
N GLU A 183 23.54 20.95 2.65
CA GLU A 183 24.62 21.15 1.67
C GLU A 183 24.06 21.54 0.28
N ALA A 184 22.97 20.90 -0.15
CA ALA A 184 22.28 21.25 -1.40
C ALA A 184 21.69 22.67 -1.34
N LEU A 185 21.10 23.07 -0.22
CA LEU A 185 20.56 24.43 -0.04
C LEU A 185 21.68 25.50 -0.05
N GLN A 186 22.81 25.20 0.58
CA GLN A 186 23.98 26.09 0.60
C GLN A 186 24.57 26.28 -0.80
N SER A 187 24.85 25.18 -1.52
CA SER A 187 25.37 25.25 -2.89
C SER A 187 24.43 26.00 -3.84
N GLN A 188 23.11 25.84 -3.70
CA GLN A 188 22.13 26.61 -4.46
C GLN A 188 22.11 28.10 -4.09
N ALA A 189 22.37 28.45 -2.83
CA ALA A 189 22.46 29.84 -2.38
C ALA A 189 23.71 30.52 -2.96
N GLU A 190 24.86 29.84 -2.94
CA GLU A 190 26.13 30.33 -3.52
C GLU A 190 26.04 30.50 -5.03
N ALA A 191 25.51 29.50 -5.74
CA ALA A 191 25.33 29.56 -7.19
C ALA A 191 24.39 30.72 -7.60
N ARG A 192 23.35 30.99 -6.81
CA ARG A 192 22.49 32.16 -7.03
C ARG A 192 23.25 33.46 -6.76
N ARG A 193 24.00 33.55 -5.66
CA ARG A 193 24.80 34.74 -5.34
C ARG A 193 25.79 35.08 -6.46
N GLN A 194 26.54 34.09 -6.94
CA GLN A 194 27.48 34.28 -8.05
C GLN A 194 26.78 34.80 -9.30
N LYS A 195 25.64 34.21 -9.69
CA LYS A 195 24.84 34.69 -10.83
C LYS A 195 24.37 36.14 -10.66
N PHE A 196 23.97 36.54 -9.46
CA PHE A 196 23.60 37.93 -9.17
C PHE A 196 24.80 38.88 -9.26
N GLU A 197 25.96 38.47 -8.76
CA GLU A 197 27.21 39.26 -8.83
C GLU A 197 27.67 39.42 -10.29
N ASP A 198 27.66 38.35 -11.07
CA ASP A 198 27.99 38.38 -12.50
C ASP A 198 27.03 39.28 -13.30
N ALA A 199 25.73 39.21 -12.99
CA ALA A 199 24.72 40.06 -13.62
C ALA A 199 24.94 41.55 -13.26
N GLN A 200 25.27 41.85 -12.00
CA GLN A 200 25.60 43.23 -11.59
C GLN A 200 26.87 43.75 -12.26
N ASN A 201 27.91 42.92 -12.34
CA ASN A 201 29.18 43.30 -12.96
C ASN A 201 29.02 43.54 -14.46
N LYS A 202 28.27 42.68 -15.17
CA LYS A 202 27.89 42.92 -16.57
C LYS A 202 27.10 44.21 -16.73
N ALA A 203 26.09 44.45 -15.89
CA ALA A 203 25.29 45.68 -15.96
C ALA A 203 26.14 46.95 -15.75
N LYS A 204 27.10 46.92 -14.80
CA LYS A 204 28.04 48.03 -14.57
C LYS A 204 28.99 48.25 -15.74
N GLN A 205 29.47 47.19 -16.38
CA GLN A 205 30.34 47.28 -17.56
C GLN A 205 29.59 47.85 -18.77
N THR A 206 28.32 47.47 -18.97
CA THR A 206 27.47 48.01 -20.04
C THR A 206 27.09 49.48 -19.78
N ALA A 207 26.92 49.90 -18.53
CA ALA A 207 26.63 51.30 -18.19
C ALA A 207 27.85 52.24 -18.26
N ALA A 208 29.07 51.69 -18.39
CA ALA A 208 30.32 52.43 -18.51
C ALA A 208 30.81 52.58 -19.97
N GLN A 209 30.07 52.02 -20.94
CA GLN A 209 30.26 52.18 -22.38
C GLN A 209 29.23 53.18 -22.93
#